data_AF-W9HDV5-F1
#
_entry.id   AF-W9HDV5-F1
#
_cell.length_a   1.000
_cell.length_b   1.000
_cell.length_c   1.000
_cell.angle_alpha   90.00
_cell.angle_beta   90.00
_cell.angle_gamma   90.00
#
_symmetry.space_group_name_H-M   'P 1'
#
loop_
_entity.id
_entity.type
_entity.pdbx_description
1 polymer ?
#
loop_
_entity_poly.entity_id
_entity_poly.type
_entity_poly.pdbx_seq_one_letter_code
_entity_poly.pdbx_strand_id
1 'polypeptide(L)'
;MVDAFARRNAAQYVSRFDAYKGETIEISGERPGPRGTSLVETHLNRAGNSPVILTYVLRQTGDRWGIVDVLLKGTVSQLAVQRSDFATTLRSGGLPALTHELNGYADGVARQ
;
A
#
# COMPACT_ATOMS: atom_id res chain seq x y z
N MET A 1 15.17 10.98 -1.73
CA MET A 1 13.81 10.93 -1.14
C MET A 1 12.91 9.96 -1.88
N VAL A 2 12.67 10.17 -3.18
CA VAL A 2 11.86 9.23 -4.01
C VAL A 2 12.42 7.81 -3.95
N ASP A 3 13.74 7.64 -4.04
CA ASP A 3 14.37 6.32 -3.94
C ASP A 3 14.17 5.66 -2.56
N ALA A 4 14.30 6.42 -1.48
CA ALA A 4 14.05 5.92 -0.12
C ALA A 4 12.59 5.49 0.05
N PHE A 5 11.66 6.25 -0.51
CA PHE A 5 10.24 5.90 -0.52
C PHE A 5 9.98 4.64 -1.36
N ALA A 6 10.58 4.52 -2.55
CA ALA A 6 10.46 3.34 -3.39
C ALA A 6 11.02 2.08 -2.69
N ARG A 7 12.21 2.19 -2.08
CA ARG A 7 12.83 1.12 -1.29
C ARG A 7 11.95 0.68 -0.12
N ARG A 8 11.41 1.63 0.65
CA ARG A 8 10.48 1.32 1.75
C ARG A 8 9.24 0.59 1.26
N ASN A 9 8.63 1.04 0.16
CA ASN A 9 7.43 0.40 -0.36
C ASN A 9 7.73 -1.02 -0.83
N ALA A 10 8.82 -1.23 -1.56
CA ALA A 10 9.26 -2.57 -1.97
C ALA A 10 9.49 -3.49 -0.75
N ALA A 11 10.22 -3.01 0.26
CA ALA A 11 10.43 -3.74 1.51
C ALA A 11 9.12 -4.09 2.22
N GLN A 12 8.16 -3.16 2.27
CA GLN A 12 6.85 -3.41 2.90
C GLN A 12 6.03 -4.46 2.14
N TYR A 13 6.16 -4.52 0.80
CA TYR A 13 5.54 -5.60 0.04
C TYR A 13 6.22 -6.94 0.33
N VAL A 14 7.55 -6.99 0.32
CA VAL A 14 8.30 -8.22 0.67
C VAL A 14 7.92 -8.73 2.06
N SER A 15 7.87 -7.84 3.07
CA SER A 15 7.53 -8.24 4.44
C SER A 15 6.07 -8.70 4.61
N ARG A 16 5.18 -8.35 3.67
CA ARG A 16 3.76 -8.76 3.70
C ARG A 16 3.50 -10.05 2.91
N PHE A 17 4.47 -10.48 2.10
CA PHE A 17 4.42 -11.67 1.25
C PHE A 17 5.65 -12.55 1.51
N ASP A 18 6.04 -12.68 2.78
CA ASP A 18 7.17 -13.50 3.23
C ASP A 18 6.91 -15.01 3.08
N ALA A 19 5.65 -15.40 2.96
CA ALA A 19 5.23 -16.76 2.63
C ALA A 19 4.01 -16.77 1.70
N TYR A 20 4.09 -17.60 0.66
CA TYR A 20 2.96 -17.96 -0.20
C TYR A 20 2.53 -19.40 0.12
N LYS A 21 1.27 -19.59 0.52
CA LYS A 21 0.67 -20.88 0.90
C LYS A 21 -0.50 -21.26 -0.01
N GLY A 22 -0.57 -20.67 -1.20
CA GLY A 22 -1.66 -20.90 -2.17
C GLY A 22 -2.75 -19.83 -2.11
N GLU A 23 -2.44 -18.63 -1.63
CA GLU A 23 -3.36 -17.50 -1.65
C GLU A 23 -3.82 -17.19 -3.07
N THR A 24 -5.08 -16.79 -3.23
CA THR A 24 -5.63 -16.31 -4.51
C THR A 24 -6.22 -14.92 -4.35
N ILE A 25 -6.28 -14.18 -5.44
CA ILE A 25 -6.96 -12.89 -5.49
C ILE A 25 -8.07 -12.95 -6.53
N GLU A 26 -9.26 -12.55 -6.13
CA GLU A 26 -10.45 -12.53 -7.00
C GLU A 26 -11.02 -11.12 -7.02
N ILE A 27 -11.40 -10.64 -8.21
CA ILE A 27 -12.11 -9.37 -8.35
C ILE A 27 -13.58 -9.62 -8.00
N SER A 28 -14.07 -8.98 -6.94
CA SER A 28 -15.46 -9.11 -6.48
C SER A 28 -16.38 -8.04 -7.08
N GLY A 29 -15.82 -6.95 -7.59
CA GLY A 29 -16.60 -5.94 -8.31
C GLY A 29 -15.81 -4.69 -8.68
N GLU A 30 -16.40 -3.91 -9.58
CA GLU A 30 -15.83 -2.65 -10.06
C GLU A 30 -16.89 -1.55 -10.03
N ARG A 31 -16.50 -0.34 -9.61
CA ARG A 31 -17.40 0.81 -9.59
C ARG A 31 -16.66 2.13 -9.75
N PRO A 32 -17.31 3.18 -10.28
CA PRO A 32 -16.75 4.53 -10.27
C PRO A 32 -16.47 5.00 -8.84
N GLY A 33 -15.35 5.69 -8.67
CA GLY A 33 -14.97 6.37 -7.44
C GLY A 33 -14.95 7.90 -7.60
N PRO A 34 -14.74 8.64 -6.51
CA PRO A 34 -14.73 10.10 -6.54
C PRO A 34 -13.51 10.64 -7.31
N ARG A 35 -13.64 11.84 -7.90
CA ARG A 35 -12.54 12.56 -8.58
C ARG A 35 -11.92 11.75 -9.73
N GLY A 36 -12.78 11.09 -10.52
CA GLY A 36 -12.35 10.34 -11.71
C GLY A 36 -11.51 9.10 -11.40
N THR A 37 -11.69 8.49 -10.22
CA THR A 37 -11.05 7.21 -9.91
C THR A 37 -11.98 6.05 -10.26
N SER A 38 -11.40 4.86 -10.41
CA SER A 38 -12.13 3.59 -10.44
C SER A 38 -11.82 2.81 -9.18
N LEU A 39 -12.81 2.15 -8.60
CA LEU A 39 -12.66 1.29 -7.44
C LEU A 39 -12.81 -0.15 -7.90
N VAL A 40 -11.77 -0.95 -7.68
CA VAL A 40 -11.77 -2.40 -7.95
C VAL A 40 -11.69 -3.11 -6.62
N GLU A 41 -12.78 -3.76 -6.23
CA GLU A 41 -12.83 -4.57 -5.01
C GLU A 41 -12.32 -5.97 -5.29
N THR A 42 -11.53 -6.49 -4.36
CA THR A 42 -10.92 -7.80 -4.45
C THR A 42 -11.01 -8.54 -3.13
N HIS A 43 -11.08 -9.86 -3.22
CA HIS A 43 -10.94 -10.78 -2.11
C HIS A 43 -9.58 -11.47 -2.19
N LEU A 44 -8.73 -11.24 -1.18
CA LEU A 44 -7.52 -12.02 -0.97
C LEU A 44 -7.88 -13.25 -0.12
N ASN A 45 -8.01 -14.39 -0.79
CA ASN A 45 -8.33 -15.67 -0.19
C ASN A 45 -7.06 -16.29 0.41
N ARG A 46 -7.14 -16.72 1.68
CA ARG A 46 -6.02 -17.30 2.42
C ARG A 46 -6.44 -18.63 3.03
N ALA A 47 -5.59 -19.65 2.89
CA ALA A 47 -5.90 -20.97 3.42
C ALA A 47 -6.19 -20.92 4.93
N GLY A 48 -7.32 -21.50 5.34
CA GLY A 48 -7.73 -21.58 6.75
C GLY A 48 -8.11 -20.25 7.42
N ASN A 49 -8.22 -19.15 6.67
CA ASN A 49 -8.53 -17.82 7.20
C ASN A 49 -9.65 -17.16 6.40
N SER A 50 -10.37 -16.22 7.02
CA SER A 50 -11.32 -15.39 6.29
C SER A 50 -10.63 -14.56 5.21
N PRO A 51 -11.26 -14.39 4.02
CA PRO A 51 -10.76 -13.51 2.98
C PRO A 51 -10.54 -12.08 3.48
N VAL A 52 -9.51 -11.43 2.96
CA VAL A 52 -9.26 -10.00 3.20
C VAL A 52 -9.83 -9.20 2.03
N ILE A 53 -10.76 -8.30 2.33
CA ILE A 53 -11.31 -7.40 1.32
C ILE A 53 -10.36 -6.22 1.13
N LEU A 54 -9.85 -6.08 -0.09
CA LEU A 54 -9.01 -4.96 -0.52
C LEU A 54 -9.70 -4.24 -1.67
N THR A 55 -9.92 -2.93 -1.53
CA THR A 55 -10.41 -2.09 -2.62
C THR A 55 -9.26 -1.26 -3.17
N TYR A 56 -8.85 -1.53 -4.41
CA TYR A 56 -7.86 -0.72 -5.11
C TYR A 56 -8.53 0.54 -5.64
N VAL A 57 -7.92 1.70 -5.39
CA VAL A 57 -8.31 2.98 -5.97
C VAL A 57 -7.40 3.23 -7.16
N LEU A 58 -7.94 3.15 -8.36
CA LEU A 58 -7.21 3.35 -9.59
C LEU A 58 -7.48 4.74 -10.16
N ARG A 59 -6.44 5.33 -10.76
CA ARG A 59 -6.55 6.56 -11.53
C ARG A 59 -5.89 6.36 -12.88
N GLN A 60 -6.55 6.83 -13.92
CA GLN A 60 -5.99 6.88 -15.27
C GLN A 60 -5.21 8.18 -15.47
N THR A 61 -4.04 8.10 -16.10
CA THR A 61 -3.24 9.26 -16.52
C THR A 61 -2.73 8.99 -17.93
N GLY A 62 -3.27 9.71 -18.92
CA GLY A 62 -3.14 9.34 -20.33
C GLY A 62 -3.69 7.94 -20.55
N ASP A 63 -2.90 7.07 -21.17
CA ASP A 63 -3.30 5.68 -21.47
C ASP A 63 -2.90 4.68 -20.37
N ARG A 64 -2.45 5.17 -19.20
CA ARG A 64 -1.94 4.31 -18.12
C ARG A 64 -2.82 4.37 -16.89
N TRP A 65 -3.15 3.19 -16.35
CA TRP A 65 -3.79 3.03 -15.05
C TRP A 65 -2.73 2.84 -13.96
N GLY A 66 -2.93 3.50 -12.83
CA GLY A 66 -2.12 3.32 -11.63
C GLY A 66 -2.99 3.17 -10.40
N ILE A 67 -2.55 2.33 -9.46
CA ILE A 67 -3.13 2.24 -8.12
C ILE A 67 -2.61 3.43 -7.32
N VAL A 68 -3.52 4.29 -6.86
CA VAL A 68 -3.18 5.49 -6.07
C VAL A 68 -3.47 5.34 -4.58
N ASP A 69 -4.29 4.35 -4.20
CA ASP A 69 -4.55 3.98 -2.81
C ASP A 69 -5.10 2.55 -2.73
N VAL A 70 -5.04 1.95 -1.54
CA VAL A 70 -5.66 0.66 -1.22
C VAL A 70 -6.46 0.82 0.07
N LEU A 71 -7.74 0.46 0.02
CA LEU A 71 -8.64 0.50 1.16
C LEU A 71 -8.80 -0.89 1.75
N LEU A 72 -8.53 -1.05 3.04
CA LEU A 72 -8.86 -2.25 3.78
C LEU A 72 -10.36 -2.22 4.14
N LYS A 73 -11.09 -3.28 3.77
CA LYS A 73 -12.55 -3.38 3.96
C LYS A 73 -13.30 -2.14 3.43
N GLY A 74 -12.83 -1.60 2.31
CA GLY A 74 -13.43 -0.43 1.65
C GLY A 74 -13.39 0.90 2.43
N THR A 75 -12.74 0.95 3.59
CA THR A 75 -12.87 2.08 4.53
C THR A 75 -11.54 2.65 5.01
N VAL A 76 -10.57 1.79 5.35
CA VAL A 76 -9.29 2.25 5.91
C VAL A 76 -8.28 2.45 4.79
N SER A 77 -7.94 3.70 4.48
CA SER A 77 -6.97 4.08 3.46
C SER A 77 -5.54 3.84 3.92
N GLN A 78 -4.80 3.00 3.20
CA GLN A 78 -3.36 2.81 3.44
C GLN A 78 -2.60 4.13 3.25
N LEU A 79 -2.93 4.90 2.21
CA LEU A 79 -2.29 6.19 1.95
C LEU A 79 -2.50 7.18 3.10
N ALA A 80 -3.71 7.23 3.67
CA ALA A 80 -4.02 8.12 4.78
C ALA A 80 -3.24 7.75 6.05
N VAL A 81 -3.13 6.46 6.36
CA VAL A 81 -2.30 5.97 7.48
C VAL A 81 -0.84 6.37 7.26
N GLN A 82 -0.29 6.06 6.09
CA GLN A 82 1.11 6.37 5.77
C GLN A 82 1.42 7.87 5.81
N ARG A 83 0.49 8.72 5.32
CA ARG A 83 0.63 10.19 5.44
C ARG A 83 0.62 10.66 6.89
N SER A 84 -0.17 10.03 7.75
CA SER A 84 -0.25 10.39 9.17
C SER A 84 1.04 10.03 9.90
N ASP A 85 1.59 8.85 9.63
CA ASP A 85 2.89 8.41 10.15
C ASP A 85 3.99 9.40 9.73
N PHE A 86 4.06 9.73 8.44
CA PHE A 86 5.07 10.65 7.91
C PHE A 86 4.91 12.08 8.44
N ALA A 87 3.68 12.55 8.62
CA ALA A 87 3.45 13.89 9.14
C ALA A 87 4.04 14.05 10.54
N THR A 88 4.05 12.98 11.33
CA THR A 88 4.66 12.96 12.67
C THR A 88 6.19 13.11 12.57
N THR A 89 6.85 12.32 11.71
CA THR A 89 8.31 12.41 11.51
C THR A 89 8.74 13.72 10.86
N LEU A 90 7.94 14.23 9.91
CA LEU A 90 8.21 15.52 9.28
C LEU A 90 8.13 16.66 10.29
N ARG A 91 7.19 16.62 11.24
CA ARG A 91 7.07 17.61 12.31
C ARG A 91 8.26 17.58 13.27
N SER A 92 8.83 16.42 13.55
CA SER A 92 9.93 16.28 14.52
C SER A 92 11.32 16.54 13.93
N GLY A 93 11.56 16.24 12.64
CA GLY A 93 12.90 16.33 12.05
C GLY A 93 12.98 16.61 10.56
N GLY A 94 11.86 17.01 9.93
CA GLY A 94 11.82 17.41 8.53
C GLY A 94 12.16 16.29 7.54
N LEU A 95 12.52 16.67 6.31
CA LEU A 95 12.83 15.75 5.22
C LEU A 95 14.01 14.79 5.51
N PRO A 96 15.10 15.22 6.20
CA PRO A 96 16.18 14.31 6.54
C PRO A 96 15.74 13.18 7.46
N ALA A 97 14.95 13.49 8.50
CA ALA A 97 14.44 12.48 9.43
C ALA A 97 13.53 11.46 8.73
N LEU A 98 12.62 11.94 7.88
CA LEU A 98 11.76 11.03 7.10
C LEU A 98 12.58 10.16 6.14
N THR A 99 13.60 10.72 5.47
CA THR A 99 14.48 9.93 4.57
C THR A 99 15.21 8.84 5.35
N HIS A 100 15.72 9.17 6.54
CA HIS A 100 16.39 8.22 7.42
C HIS A 100 15.44 7.09 7.87
N GLU A 101 14.22 7.42 8.31
CA GLU A 101 13.22 6.44 8.70
C GLU A 101 12.86 5.47 7.57
N LEU A 102 12.61 6.00 6.35
CA LEU A 102 12.27 5.18 5.18
C LEU A 102 13.38 4.19 4.82
N ASN A 103 14.64 4.64 4.82
CA ASN A 103 15.78 3.77 4.58
C ASN A 103 15.96 2.74 5.70
N GLY A 104 15.85 3.17 6.96
CA GLY A 104 15.99 2.28 8.12
C GLY A 104 14.98 1.14 8.13
N TYR A 105 13.73 1.42 7.75
CA TYR A 105 12.71 0.37 7.58
C TYR A 105 13.12 -0.63 6.49
N ALA A 106 13.53 -0.13 5.31
CA ALA A 106 13.90 -0.98 4.18
C ALA A 106 15.11 -1.87 4.51
N ASP A 107 16.12 -1.31 5.17
CA ASP A 107 17.31 -2.04 5.61
C ASP A 107 16.98 -3.09 6.68
N GLY A 108 16.00 -2.82 7.55
CA GLY A 108 15.54 -3.75 8.58
C GLY A 108 14.82 -4.98 8.03
N VAL A 109 14.03 -4.83 6.96
CA VAL A 109 13.40 -5.96 6.26
C VAL A 109 14.44 -6.79 5.51
N ALA A 110 15.44 -6.16 4.89
CA ALA A 110 16.47 -6.86 4.11
C ALA A 110 17.42 -7.75 4.93
N ARG A 111 17.40 -7.64 6.26
CA ARG A 111 18.23 -8.44 7.19
C ARG A 111 17.51 -9.65 7.78
N GLN A 112 16.20 -9.78 7.55
CA GLN A 112 15.38 -10.92 7.97
C GLN A 112 15.42 -12.00 6.89
#